data_AF-A0A4V5NVU3-F1
#
_entry.id   AF-A0A4V5NVU3-F1
#
_cell.length_a   1.000
_cell.length_b   1.000
_cell.length_c   1.000
_cell.angle_alpha   90.00
_cell.angle_beta   90.00
_cell.angle_gamma   90.00
#
_symmetry.space_group_name_H-M   'P 1'
#
loop_
_entity.id
_entity.type
_entity.pdbx_description
1 polymer ?
#
loop_
_entity_poly.entity_id
_entity_poly.type
_entity_poly.pdbx_seq_one_letter_code
_entity_poly.pdbx_strand_id
1 'polypeptide(L)'
;MAEHTHHLRYTLTAAALLSLLATGCASQAPQGKYVDGIHQVSGKGKKSEITLEVEVKDGSIQNAVTKSHKETESLYLNAERLLPQIVKNNGHEGIDAVSGSTYSSNGILEAVNKLPRTDGSKPEYQSVGASEKQQDEFKLKWSIQPQLGLIKGDYYYEEARFRQGHLGSMIIVLDSANPEDVILAEFKESGRPNYYTRLYQDVPKRMSEYNFSMGKKKGTAWVQSALTMEKMMVEKDKLTFEPNPDYDPKLANKLNQPNRLKYLELDIVAGASNSIQQSMVPLTAKIYDRINDGGTTLRMYQNAEKMLDSKGRWTGLTSVLRFVVDTGSQEIVDVYYDEIFADSKSEIRDASLKKYYRQSKYDSINYIEPARIGFNVMFDGLNAHVKNGGSIFDINDLPATGDSGSYAQTGFTKRSDSWDRYLEQAQLLYKEMRADKVVRSHN
;
A
#
# COMPACT_ATOMS: atom_id res chain seq x y z
N MET A 1 33.44 85.62 9.38
CA MET A 1 33.43 86.98 9.97
C MET A 1 32.05 87.56 9.78
N ALA A 2 31.49 88.05 10.89
CA ALA A 2 30.40 89.01 11.03
C ALA A 2 29.01 88.65 10.46
N GLU A 3 28.11 88.44 11.42
CA GLU A 3 26.69 88.81 11.37
C GLU A 3 26.48 90.24 10.86
N HIS A 4 25.33 90.48 10.22
CA HIS A 4 24.36 91.53 10.61
C HIS A 4 23.21 91.54 9.59
N THR A 5 22.01 91.09 9.97
CA THR A 5 20.85 91.94 10.33
C THR A 5 20.62 93.15 9.42
N HIS A 6 19.44 93.28 8.80
CA HIS A 6 18.44 94.30 9.15
C HIS A 6 17.14 94.13 8.31
N HIS A 7 16.03 93.80 8.96
CA HIS A 7 14.83 94.64 9.20
C HIS A 7 13.88 94.88 7.99
N LEU A 8 12.66 94.32 8.08
CA LEU A 8 11.36 95.01 8.31
C LEU A 8 10.72 95.53 6.99
N ARG A 9 9.55 95.07 6.56
CA ARG A 9 8.22 95.53 7.04
C ARG A 9 7.08 94.68 6.47
N TYR A 10 6.02 94.62 7.27
CA TYR A 10 4.76 93.89 7.15
C TYR A 10 3.82 94.42 6.05
N THR A 11 3.09 93.49 5.40
CA THR A 11 1.63 93.61 5.21
C THR A 11 1.01 92.22 5.10
N LEU A 12 0.17 91.88 6.09
CA LEU A 12 -0.72 90.73 6.11
C LEU A 12 -1.83 90.91 5.07
N THR A 13 -2.12 89.86 4.30
CA THR A 13 -3.49 89.52 3.89
C THR A 13 -3.72 88.03 4.19
N ALA A 14 -4.76 87.79 4.98
CA ALA A 14 -5.14 86.50 5.52
C ALA A 14 -5.89 85.66 4.48
N ALA A 15 -5.53 84.38 4.37
CA ALA A 15 -6.41 83.33 3.87
C ALA A 15 -6.17 82.08 4.71
N ALA A 16 -7.09 81.83 5.64
CA ALA A 16 -7.09 80.66 6.50
C ALA A 16 -7.61 79.44 5.71
N LEU A 17 -6.82 78.38 5.63
CA LEU A 17 -7.32 77.03 5.37
C LEU A 17 -7.07 76.19 6.63
N LEU A 18 -8.13 76.06 7.44
CA LEU A 18 -8.28 75.02 8.45
C LEU A 18 -8.68 73.73 7.73
N SER A 19 -7.77 72.75 7.65
CA SER A 19 -8.12 71.37 7.33
C SER A 19 -8.46 70.62 8.62
N LEU A 20 -9.75 70.37 8.82
CA LEU A 20 -10.31 69.51 9.87
C LEU A 20 -9.72 68.08 9.74
N LEU A 21 -9.11 67.59 10.82
CA LEU A 21 -8.88 66.17 11.03
C LEU A 21 -10.22 65.48 11.26
N ALA A 22 -10.77 64.87 10.21
CA ALA A 22 -11.85 63.90 10.36
C ALA A 22 -11.25 62.58 10.88
N THR A 23 -11.44 62.31 12.17
CA THR A 23 -11.36 60.97 12.74
C THR A 23 -12.43 60.09 12.09
N GLY A 24 -12.10 59.54 10.93
CA GLY A 24 -12.83 58.41 10.36
C GLY A 24 -12.41 57.15 11.10
N CYS A 25 -13.37 56.45 11.72
CA CYS A 25 -13.20 55.06 12.11
C CYS A 25 -12.76 54.29 10.86
N ALA A 26 -11.47 54.00 10.76
CA ALA A 26 -10.95 53.05 9.79
C ALA A 26 -11.50 51.68 10.21
N SER A 27 -12.61 51.28 9.59
CA SER A 27 -12.98 49.87 9.52
C SER A 27 -11.76 49.13 8.97
N GLN A 28 -11.05 48.41 9.84
CA GLN A 28 -9.97 47.52 9.42
C GLN A 28 -10.51 46.66 8.28
N ALA A 29 -9.81 46.67 7.14
CA ALA A 29 -10.09 45.75 6.06
C ALA A 29 -10.12 44.33 6.64
N PRO A 30 -11.09 43.49 6.26
CA PRO A 30 -11.22 42.18 6.87
C PRO A 30 -9.92 41.39 6.74
N GLN A 31 -9.38 40.98 7.88
CA GLN A 31 -8.15 40.21 7.95
C GLN A 31 -8.51 38.74 7.65
N GLY A 32 -8.33 38.32 6.40
CA GLY A 32 -8.51 36.93 5.95
C GLY A 32 -9.83 36.64 5.21
N LYS A 33 -9.98 35.38 4.78
CA LYS A 33 -11.00 34.92 3.80
C LYS A 33 -12.36 34.63 4.44
N TYR A 34 -12.36 34.13 5.67
CA TYR A 34 -13.57 33.71 6.39
C TYR A 34 -13.83 34.56 7.63
N VAL A 35 -15.08 34.62 8.07
CA VAL A 35 -15.44 35.32 9.32
C VAL A 35 -15.00 34.46 10.50
N ASP A 36 -14.28 35.05 11.46
CA ASP A 36 -13.83 34.35 12.67
C ASP A 36 -14.99 33.78 13.50
N GLY A 37 -14.73 32.67 14.19
CA GLY A 37 -15.69 31.99 15.05
C GLY A 37 -15.84 30.49 14.78
N ILE A 38 -16.76 29.86 15.50
CA ILE A 38 -17.13 28.44 15.30
C ILE A 38 -18.42 28.41 14.49
N HIS A 39 -18.36 27.83 13.30
CA HIS A 39 -19.46 27.79 12.34
C HIS A 39 -19.93 26.36 12.12
N GLN A 40 -21.25 26.17 12.07
CA GLN A 40 -21.85 24.90 11.65
C GLN A 40 -22.39 25.04 10.24
N VAL A 41 -21.85 24.22 9.33
CA VAL A 41 -22.17 24.26 7.91
C VAL A 41 -22.53 22.88 7.41
N SER A 42 -23.45 22.82 6.44
CA SER A 42 -24.00 21.56 5.94
C SER A 42 -23.98 21.46 4.42
N GLY A 43 -23.71 20.26 3.90
CA GLY A 43 -23.73 19.95 2.48
C GLY A 43 -24.36 18.59 2.20
N LYS A 44 -24.89 18.39 0.98
CA LYS A 44 -25.64 17.20 0.64
C LYS A 44 -24.70 16.05 0.26
N GLY A 45 -24.70 14.99 1.08
CA GLY A 45 -24.03 13.72 0.79
C GLY A 45 -24.87 12.78 -0.07
N LYS A 46 -24.49 11.50 -0.11
CA LYS A 46 -25.16 10.46 -0.92
C LYS A 46 -26.48 9.99 -0.30
N LYS A 47 -26.48 9.74 1.01
CA LYS A 47 -27.60 9.19 1.79
C LYS A 47 -28.19 10.22 2.74
N SER A 48 -27.45 11.27 3.06
CA SER A 48 -27.78 12.21 4.13
C SER A 48 -27.13 13.58 3.94
N GLU A 49 -27.59 14.55 4.72
CA GLU A 49 -26.87 15.80 4.92
C GLU A 49 -25.65 15.55 5.83
N ILE A 50 -24.51 16.15 5.47
CA ILE A 50 -23.26 16.10 6.23
C ILE A 50 -23.09 17.46 6.90
N THR A 51 -23.02 17.50 8.23
CA THR A 51 -22.81 18.72 9.01
C THR A 51 -21.40 18.74 9.59
N LEU A 52 -20.70 19.84 9.36
CA LEU A 52 -19.36 20.10 9.88
C LEU A 52 -19.41 21.21 10.92
N GLU A 53 -18.53 21.14 11.91
CA GLU A 53 -18.18 22.25 12.79
C GLU A 53 -16.78 22.75 12.39
N VAL A 54 -16.68 24.03 12.03
CA VAL A 54 -15.45 24.64 11.50
C VAL A 54 -15.04 25.80 12.38
N GLU A 55 -13.82 25.77 12.88
CA GLU A 55 -13.20 26.83 13.67
C GLU A 55 -12.38 27.74 12.75
N VAL A 56 -12.69 29.03 12.76
CA VAL A 56 -11.99 30.08 12.01
C VAL A 56 -11.34 31.07 12.99
N LYS A 57 -10.04 31.33 12.80
CA LYS A 57 -9.28 32.36 13.52
C LYS A 57 -8.39 33.13 12.55
N ASP A 58 -8.27 34.43 12.74
CA ASP A 58 -7.49 35.34 11.90
C ASP A 58 -7.85 35.20 10.40
N GLY A 59 -9.16 35.01 10.16
CA GLY A 59 -9.82 34.79 8.89
C GLY A 59 -9.41 33.54 8.13
N SER A 60 -8.87 32.53 8.84
CA SER A 60 -8.43 31.26 8.28
C SER A 60 -9.00 30.05 9.03
N ILE A 61 -9.28 28.96 8.30
CA ILE A 61 -9.78 27.71 8.86
C ILE A 61 -8.66 27.06 9.70
N GLN A 62 -8.88 26.92 11.01
CA GLN A 62 -7.96 26.29 11.94
C GLN A 62 -8.28 24.81 12.13
N ASN A 63 -9.57 24.49 12.16
CA ASN A 63 -10.05 23.14 12.38
C ASN A 63 -11.38 22.91 11.67
N ALA A 64 -11.63 21.68 11.24
CA ALA A 64 -12.91 21.26 10.68
C ALA A 64 -13.17 19.82 11.12
N VAL A 65 -14.28 19.59 11.81
CA VAL A 65 -14.66 18.28 12.33
C VAL A 65 -16.08 17.93 11.91
N THR A 66 -16.31 16.63 11.73
CA THR A 66 -17.64 16.10 11.44
C THR A 66 -18.52 16.18 12.69
N LYS A 67 -19.69 16.81 12.58
CA LYS A 67 -20.70 16.82 13.64
C LYS A 67 -21.74 15.72 13.47
N SER A 68 -22.23 15.49 12.25
CA SER A 68 -23.22 14.43 11.98
C SER A 68 -23.34 14.07 10.50
N HIS A 69 -23.62 12.79 10.22
CA HIS A 69 -24.02 12.26 8.92
C HIS A 69 -24.71 10.88 9.08
N LYS A 70 -25.32 10.35 8.02
CA LYS A 70 -25.84 8.96 7.91
C LYS A 70 -25.38 8.26 6.62
N GLU A 71 -24.21 8.65 6.13
CA GLU A 71 -23.54 8.03 4.97
C GLU A 71 -23.16 6.56 5.24
N THR A 72 -22.75 5.83 4.20
CA THR A 72 -22.06 4.53 4.41
C THR A 72 -20.70 4.82 5.03
N GLU A 73 -20.45 4.32 6.24
CA GLU A 73 -19.27 4.65 7.05
C GLU A 73 -17.94 4.54 6.30
N SER A 74 -17.70 3.42 5.61
CA SER A 74 -16.46 3.21 4.84
C SER A 74 -16.24 4.24 3.72
N LEU A 75 -17.31 4.72 3.09
CA LEU A 75 -17.24 5.77 2.08
C LEU A 75 -17.09 7.15 2.73
N TYR A 76 -17.74 7.37 3.87
CA TYR A 76 -17.63 8.63 4.58
C TYR A 76 -16.23 8.85 5.15
N LEU A 77 -15.65 7.86 5.82
CA LEU A 77 -14.27 7.90 6.33
C LEU A 77 -13.25 8.19 5.23
N ASN A 78 -13.52 7.74 4.00
CA ASN A 78 -12.69 8.09 2.85
C ASN A 78 -12.85 9.56 2.43
N ALA A 79 -14.07 10.10 2.43
CA ALA A 79 -14.35 11.51 2.14
C ALA A 79 -13.87 12.46 3.24
N GLU A 80 -13.96 12.07 4.51
CA GLU A 80 -13.56 12.84 5.68
C GLU A 80 -12.05 13.19 5.66
N ARG A 81 -11.24 12.41 4.94
CA ARG A 81 -9.82 12.71 4.69
C ARG A 81 -9.57 14.03 3.94
N LEU A 82 -10.60 14.66 3.39
CA LEU A 82 -10.49 16.00 2.82
C LEU A 82 -10.36 17.08 3.89
N LEU A 83 -10.83 16.88 5.12
CA LEU A 83 -10.84 17.91 6.17
C LEU A 83 -9.43 18.46 6.48
N PRO A 84 -8.37 17.64 6.64
CA PRO A 84 -7.01 18.17 6.79
C PRO A 84 -6.52 18.97 5.58
N GLN A 85 -6.92 18.58 4.37
CA GLN A 85 -6.55 19.31 3.14
C GLN A 85 -7.30 20.64 3.06
N ILE A 86 -8.57 20.69 3.49
CA ILE A 86 -9.38 21.92 3.57
C ILE A 86 -8.74 22.91 4.54
N VAL A 87 -8.32 22.44 5.73
CA VAL A 87 -7.60 23.26 6.72
C VAL A 87 -6.30 23.78 6.09
N LYS A 88 -5.49 22.90 5.49
CA LYS A 88 -4.21 23.26 4.85
C LYS A 88 -4.38 24.28 3.72
N ASN A 89 -5.40 24.13 2.88
CA ASN A 89 -5.65 25.00 1.73
C ASN A 89 -6.42 26.28 2.12
N ASN A 90 -6.86 26.40 3.36
CA ASN A 90 -7.79 27.43 3.81
C ASN A 90 -9.02 27.55 2.89
N GLY A 91 -9.65 26.41 2.61
CA GLY A 91 -10.85 26.34 1.76
C GLY A 91 -10.95 25.04 0.96
N HIS A 92 -12.02 24.95 0.16
CA HIS A 92 -12.33 23.77 -0.66
C HIS A 92 -11.79 23.90 -2.10
N GLU A 93 -11.34 25.08 -2.49
CA GLU A 93 -10.96 25.39 -3.86
C GLU A 93 -9.75 24.55 -4.31
N GLY A 94 -9.86 23.93 -5.48
CA GLY A 94 -8.82 23.07 -6.04
C GLY A 94 -8.66 21.71 -5.33
N ILE A 95 -9.60 21.34 -4.45
CA ILE A 95 -9.67 20.01 -3.85
C ILE A 95 -10.61 19.14 -4.67
N ASP A 96 -10.09 18.03 -5.17
CA ASP A 96 -10.87 17.05 -5.92
C ASP A 96 -11.59 16.09 -4.98
N ALA A 97 -12.67 15.49 -5.47
CA ALA A 97 -13.39 14.47 -4.70
C ALA A 97 -12.54 13.19 -4.52
N VAL A 98 -12.78 12.45 -3.45
CA VAL A 98 -12.10 11.16 -3.24
C VAL A 98 -12.76 10.10 -4.10
N SER A 99 -11.96 9.38 -4.89
CA SER A 99 -12.44 8.26 -5.73
C SER A 99 -13.18 7.22 -4.89
N GLY A 100 -14.37 6.80 -5.35
CA GLY A 100 -15.27 5.90 -4.61
C GLY A 100 -16.16 6.56 -3.57
N SER A 101 -15.84 7.79 -3.16
CA SER A 101 -16.58 8.54 -2.14
C SER A 101 -17.02 9.91 -2.65
N THR A 102 -17.25 10.01 -3.96
CA THR A 102 -17.47 11.28 -4.67
C THR A 102 -18.64 12.08 -4.11
N TYR A 103 -19.78 11.45 -3.87
CA TYR A 103 -20.96 12.15 -3.33
C TYR A 103 -20.73 12.69 -1.91
N SER A 104 -20.15 11.88 -1.03
CA SER A 104 -19.83 12.30 0.34
C SER A 104 -18.71 13.35 0.37
N SER A 105 -17.74 13.26 -0.57
CA SER A 105 -16.69 14.28 -0.77
C SER A 105 -17.29 15.61 -1.19
N ASN A 106 -18.19 15.60 -2.18
CA ASN A 106 -18.89 16.81 -2.62
C ASN A 106 -19.77 17.39 -1.50
N GLY A 107 -20.39 16.55 -0.65
CA GLY A 107 -21.12 17.04 0.53
C GLY A 107 -20.24 17.76 1.55
N ILE A 108 -19.01 17.28 1.79
CA ILE A 108 -18.03 17.97 2.65
C ILE A 108 -17.58 19.30 2.02
N LEU A 109 -17.21 19.28 0.74
CA LEU A 109 -16.74 20.48 0.03
C LEU A 109 -17.84 21.54 -0.11
N GLU A 110 -19.09 21.12 -0.36
CA GLU A 110 -20.26 21.99 -0.37
C GLU A 110 -20.52 22.62 1.01
N ALA A 111 -20.37 21.86 2.09
CA ALA A 111 -20.50 22.39 3.44
C ALA A 111 -19.47 23.51 3.69
N VAL A 112 -18.20 23.28 3.34
CA VAL A 112 -17.14 24.29 3.47
C VAL A 112 -17.38 25.50 2.56
N ASN A 113 -17.97 25.31 1.37
CA ASN A 113 -18.34 26.42 0.48
C ASN A 113 -19.35 27.39 1.11
N LYS A 114 -20.16 26.93 2.07
CA LYS A 114 -21.16 27.75 2.78
C LYS A 114 -20.60 28.50 3.99
N LEU A 115 -19.30 28.40 4.27
CA LEU A 115 -18.69 29.20 5.35
C LEU A 115 -18.86 30.71 5.10
N PRO A 116 -19.20 31.50 6.12
CA PRO A 116 -19.31 32.94 5.99
C PRO A 116 -17.98 33.57 5.57
N ARG A 117 -18.00 34.36 4.50
CA ARG A 117 -16.83 35.08 3.99
C ARG A 117 -16.86 36.53 4.41
N THR A 118 -15.67 37.08 4.62
CA THR A 118 -15.50 38.46 5.07
C THR A 118 -15.93 39.50 4.02
N ASP A 119 -15.90 39.13 2.75
CA ASP A 119 -16.37 39.94 1.61
C ASP A 119 -17.88 39.80 1.35
N GLY A 120 -18.59 38.99 2.13
CA GLY A 120 -20.02 38.71 1.95
C GLY A 120 -20.37 37.85 0.73
N SER A 121 -19.38 37.34 -0.01
CA SER A 121 -19.62 36.53 -1.20
C SER A 121 -20.24 35.17 -0.86
N LYS A 122 -21.15 34.72 -1.72
CA LYS A 122 -21.80 33.40 -1.65
C LYS A 122 -21.59 32.67 -2.97
N PRO A 123 -20.41 32.08 -3.19
CA PRO A 123 -20.12 31.36 -4.42
C PRO A 123 -21.08 30.18 -4.59
N GLU A 124 -21.51 29.94 -5.82
CA GLU A 124 -22.22 28.70 -6.14
C GLU A 124 -21.24 27.52 -6.06
N TYR A 125 -21.65 26.45 -5.38
CA TYR A 125 -20.84 25.24 -5.31
C TYR A 125 -20.98 24.43 -6.61
N GLN A 126 -19.84 24.11 -7.23
CA GLN A 126 -19.80 23.19 -8.36
C GLN A 126 -19.27 21.84 -7.90
N SER A 127 -20.03 20.78 -8.18
CA SER A 127 -19.60 19.42 -7.89
C SER A 127 -18.32 19.10 -8.65
N VAL A 128 -17.32 18.61 -7.94
CA VAL A 128 -16.04 18.15 -8.50
C VAL A 128 -16.07 16.62 -8.71
N GLY A 129 -15.46 16.19 -9.81
CA GLY A 129 -15.14 14.79 -10.02
C GLY A 129 -14.00 14.35 -9.11
N ALA A 130 -13.82 13.04 -8.95
CA ALA A 130 -12.54 12.56 -8.44
C ALA A 130 -11.50 12.79 -9.54
N SER A 131 -10.52 13.67 -9.30
CA SER A 131 -9.36 13.70 -10.17
C SER A 131 -8.50 12.48 -9.83
N GLU A 132 -8.51 11.52 -10.74
CA GLU A 132 -7.28 10.79 -10.96
C GLU A 132 -6.43 11.78 -11.74
N LYS A 133 -5.42 12.41 -11.11
CA LYS A 133 -4.25 12.81 -11.90
C LYS A 133 -3.91 11.57 -12.69
N GLN A 134 -4.15 11.62 -14.00
CA GLN A 134 -3.92 10.55 -14.94
C GLN A 134 -2.40 10.35 -14.96
N GLN A 135 -1.92 9.64 -13.94
CA GLN A 135 -0.57 9.16 -13.87
C GLN A 135 -0.59 8.04 -14.87
N ASP A 136 0.03 8.30 -16.03
CA ASP A 136 0.16 7.34 -17.13
C ASP A 136 0.29 5.93 -16.54
N GLU A 137 -0.67 5.08 -16.87
CA GLU A 137 -0.74 3.73 -16.34
C GLU A 137 0.59 3.05 -16.69
N PHE A 138 1.43 2.89 -15.68
CA PHE A 138 2.72 2.24 -15.86
C PHE A 138 2.44 0.76 -16.17
N LYS A 139 2.40 0.44 -17.47
CA LYS A 139 2.03 -0.89 -17.97
C LYS A 139 3.13 -1.89 -17.66
N LEU A 140 2.95 -2.57 -16.54
CA LEU A 140 3.75 -3.70 -16.14
C LEU A 140 3.28 -4.95 -16.91
N LYS A 141 4.19 -5.57 -17.68
CA LYS A 141 3.88 -6.72 -18.57
C LYS A 141 3.83 -8.08 -17.86
N TRP A 142 3.72 -8.10 -16.54
CA TRP A 142 3.78 -9.31 -15.71
C TRP A 142 2.69 -9.26 -14.65
N SER A 143 2.43 -10.34 -13.94
CA SER A 143 1.43 -10.41 -12.87
C SER A 143 2.12 -10.52 -11.50
N ILE A 144 1.54 -9.89 -10.47
CA ILE A 144 1.89 -10.22 -9.07
C ILE A 144 0.95 -11.26 -8.46
N GLN A 145 -0.07 -11.71 -9.20
CA GLN A 145 -1.05 -12.64 -8.66
C GLN A 145 -0.40 -13.99 -8.35
N PRO A 146 -0.78 -14.63 -7.24
CA PRO A 146 -0.34 -15.97 -6.94
C PRO A 146 -0.98 -16.96 -7.92
N GLN A 147 -0.37 -18.15 -8.05
CA GLN A 147 -1.04 -19.27 -8.71
C GLN A 147 -2.29 -19.65 -7.91
N LEU A 148 -3.45 -19.63 -8.57
CA LEU A 148 -4.74 -19.93 -7.96
C LEU A 148 -4.91 -21.43 -7.71
N GLY A 149 -5.68 -21.74 -6.67
CA GLY A 149 -6.00 -23.10 -6.24
C GLY A 149 -4.98 -23.67 -5.24
N LEU A 150 -5.14 -24.97 -4.97
CA LEU A 150 -4.31 -25.73 -4.06
C LEU A 150 -2.94 -26.01 -4.68
N ILE A 151 -1.88 -25.74 -3.92
CA ILE A 151 -0.53 -26.22 -4.16
C ILE A 151 -0.09 -26.95 -2.90
N LYS A 152 0.40 -28.17 -3.04
CA LYS A 152 1.06 -28.88 -1.94
C LYS A 152 2.24 -29.67 -2.45
N GLY A 153 3.27 -29.79 -1.62
CA GLY A 153 4.51 -30.47 -2.01
C GLY A 153 5.65 -30.23 -1.04
N ASP A 154 6.76 -30.92 -1.30
CA ASP A 154 7.96 -30.86 -0.47
C ASP A 154 8.58 -29.46 -0.55
N TYR A 155 8.80 -28.86 0.61
CA TYR A 155 9.11 -27.44 0.75
C TYR A 155 10.58 -27.19 1.03
N TYR A 156 11.15 -26.29 0.24
CA TYR A 156 12.51 -25.80 0.40
C TYR A 156 12.50 -24.27 0.44
N TYR A 157 13.20 -23.73 1.42
CA TYR A 157 13.40 -22.30 1.59
C TYR A 157 14.86 -21.98 1.84
N GLU A 158 15.35 -20.96 1.15
CA GLU A 158 16.65 -20.36 1.41
C GLU A 158 16.54 -18.84 1.32
N GLU A 159 17.24 -18.15 2.21
CA GLU A 159 17.42 -16.71 2.12
C GLU A 159 18.87 -16.33 2.38
N ALA A 160 19.32 -15.27 1.72
CA ALA A 160 20.64 -14.72 1.97
C ALA A 160 20.69 -13.25 1.60
N ARG A 161 21.53 -12.51 2.34
CA ARG A 161 21.89 -11.16 1.95
C ARG A 161 22.92 -11.21 0.83
N PHE A 162 22.75 -10.37 -0.19
CA PHE A 162 23.66 -10.27 -1.32
C PHE A 162 24.06 -8.82 -1.60
N ARG A 163 25.14 -8.66 -2.37
CA ARG A 163 25.72 -7.37 -2.79
C ARG A 163 26.08 -6.47 -1.60
N GLN A 164 25.20 -5.52 -1.29
CA GLN A 164 25.36 -4.50 -0.25
C GLN A 164 24.37 -4.71 0.91
N GLY A 165 23.79 -5.92 1.02
CA GLY A 165 22.88 -6.28 2.11
C GLY A 165 21.41 -6.42 1.70
N HIS A 166 21.09 -6.42 0.40
CA HIS A 166 19.73 -6.75 -0.05
C HIS A 166 19.42 -8.19 0.34
N LEU A 167 18.20 -8.47 0.78
CA LEU A 167 17.79 -9.83 1.11
C LEU A 167 17.10 -10.43 -0.11
N GLY A 168 17.59 -11.58 -0.58
CA GLY A 168 16.83 -12.42 -1.49
C GLY A 168 16.39 -13.68 -0.77
N SER A 169 15.19 -14.14 -1.08
CA SER A 169 14.61 -15.37 -0.56
C SER A 169 14.03 -16.19 -1.70
N MET A 170 14.16 -17.51 -1.59
CA MET A 170 13.75 -18.46 -2.62
C MET A 170 12.91 -19.55 -1.96
N ILE A 171 11.69 -19.74 -2.47
CA ILE A 171 10.84 -20.89 -2.19
C ILE A 171 10.87 -21.79 -3.41
N ILE A 172 11.11 -23.08 -3.19
CA ILE A 172 10.89 -24.16 -4.15
C ILE A 172 9.94 -25.18 -3.53
N VAL A 173 8.95 -25.62 -4.29
CA VAL A 173 8.04 -26.70 -3.92
C VAL A 173 8.10 -27.77 -5.00
N LEU A 174 8.42 -28.99 -4.59
CA LEU A 174 8.49 -30.15 -5.47
C LEU A 174 7.26 -31.05 -5.25
N ASP A 175 6.86 -31.78 -6.28
CA ASP A 175 5.85 -32.83 -6.10
C ASP A 175 6.39 -33.92 -5.17
N SER A 176 5.63 -34.21 -4.12
CA SER A 176 6.00 -35.19 -3.11
C SER A 176 6.05 -36.63 -3.62
N ALA A 177 5.32 -36.94 -4.70
CA ALA A 177 5.36 -38.23 -5.38
C ALA A 177 6.44 -38.25 -6.47
N ASN A 178 6.74 -37.10 -7.08
CA ASN A 178 7.76 -36.94 -8.12
C ASN A 178 8.70 -35.76 -7.80
N PRO A 179 9.77 -35.97 -7.01
CA PRO A 179 10.66 -34.88 -6.58
C PRO A 179 11.44 -34.17 -7.71
N GLU A 180 11.35 -34.66 -8.94
CA GLU A 180 11.87 -33.96 -10.12
C GLU A 180 10.92 -32.83 -10.57
N ASP A 181 9.61 -32.97 -10.31
CA ASP A 181 8.58 -32.05 -10.78
C ASP A 181 8.54 -30.79 -9.89
N VAL A 182 8.81 -29.62 -10.47
CA VAL A 182 8.82 -28.34 -9.76
C VAL A 182 7.43 -27.71 -9.82
N ILE A 183 6.68 -27.75 -8.72
CA ILE A 183 5.32 -27.20 -8.65
C ILE A 183 5.32 -25.68 -8.51
N LEU A 184 6.23 -25.15 -7.68
CA LEU A 184 6.32 -23.71 -7.41
C LEU A 184 7.78 -23.30 -7.29
N ALA A 185 8.11 -22.20 -7.95
CA ALA A 185 9.31 -21.43 -7.69
C ALA A 185 8.91 -19.98 -7.43
N GLU A 186 9.28 -19.43 -6.27
CA GLU A 186 8.99 -18.04 -5.92
C GLU A 186 10.24 -17.36 -5.35
N PHE A 187 10.69 -16.31 -6.01
CA PHE A 187 11.78 -15.47 -5.56
C PHE A 187 11.25 -14.11 -5.09
N LYS A 188 11.64 -13.71 -3.88
CA LYS A 188 11.42 -12.35 -3.39
C LYS A 188 12.76 -11.66 -3.17
N GLU A 189 12.76 -10.36 -3.44
CA GLU A 189 13.89 -9.49 -3.15
C GLU A 189 13.39 -8.31 -2.32
N SER A 190 14.06 -8.05 -1.21
CA SER A 190 13.77 -6.92 -0.33
C SER A 190 14.87 -5.86 -0.37
N GLY A 191 14.49 -4.65 0.03
CA GLY A 191 15.44 -3.61 0.38
C GLY A 191 16.50 -4.10 1.36
N ARG A 192 17.66 -3.44 1.37
CA ARG A 192 18.68 -3.68 2.39
C ARG A 192 18.36 -2.86 3.65
N PRO A 193 18.90 -3.18 4.82
CA PRO A 193 18.57 -2.46 6.06
C PRO A 193 19.02 -1.00 6.01
N ASN A 194 20.14 -0.73 5.33
CA ASN A 194 20.66 0.61 5.09
C ASN A 194 20.31 1.16 3.69
N TYR A 195 19.12 0.82 3.17
CA TYR A 195 18.67 1.41 1.90
C TYR A 195 18.58 2.93 2.04
N TYR A 196 18.98 3.64 0.98
CA TYR A 196 19.15 5.11 1.02
C TYR A 196 17.84 5.87 1.23
N THR A 197 16.71 5.28 0.83
CA THR A 197 15.39 5.75 1.21
C THR A 197 14.90 4.90 2.37
N ARG A 198 14.71 5.52 3.54
CA ARG A 198 14.22 4.85 4.76
C ARG A 198 12.93 4.06 4.52
N LEU A 199 12.05 4.59 3.67
CA LEU A 199 10.80 3.96 3.26
C LEU A 199 10.98 2.55 2.68
N TYR A 200 12.14 2.24 2.07
CA TYR A 200 12.39 0.97 1.39
C TYR A 200 13.47 0.13 2.07
N GLN A 201 13.71 0.34 3.36
CA GLN A 201 14.60 -0.50 4.15
C GLN A 201 13.88 -1.80 4.51
N ASP A 202 14.47 -2.94 4.15
CA ASP A 202 13.91 -4.29 4.31
C ASP A 202 12.50 -4.51 3.70
N VAL A 203 12.00 -3.57 2.89
CA VAL A 203 10.69 -3.70 2.22
C VAL A 203 10.79 -4.59 0.97
N PRO A 204 9.87 -5.55 0.79
CA PRO A 204 9.76 -6.35 -0.42
C PRO A 204 9.57 -5.50 -1.66
N LYS A 205 10.37 -5.74 -2.69
CA LYS A 205 10.39 -4.86 -3.87
C LYS A 205 9.23 -5.12 -4.82
N ARG A 206 8.78 -6.38 -4.93
CA ARG A 206 7.80 -6.84 -5.93
C ARG A 206 6.37 -6.38 -5.63
N MET A 207 5.94 -6.46 -4.36
CA MET A 207 4.54 -6.25 -3.94
C MET A 207 4.33 -5.00 -3.07
N SER A 208 5.32 -4.09 -3.00
CA SER A 208 5.20 -2.78 -2.35
C SER A 208 5.25 -1.63 -3.36
N GLU A 209 5.16 -0.40 -2.87
CA GLU A 209 5.32 0.84 -3.64
C GLU A 209 6.68 0.98 -4.30
N TYR A 210 7.68 0.20 -3.86
CA TYR A 210 8.96 0.12 -4.52
C TYR A 210 8.80 -0.23 -6.00
N ASN A 211 7.89 -1.15 -6.33
CA ASN A 211 7.63 -1.61 -7.69
C ASN A 211 7.32 -0.44 -8.64
N PHE A 212 6.48 0.49 -8.20
CA PHE A 212 6.10 1.67 -8.99
C PHE A 212 7.18 2.74 -9.01
N SER A 213 7.73 3.07 -7.83
CA SER A 213 8.72 4.15 -7.73
C SER A 213 9.97 3.84 -8.54
N MET A 214 10.40 2.57 -8.54
CA MET A 214 11.57 2.11 -9.25
C MET A 214 11.26 1.70 -10.67
N GLY A 215 10.08 1.13 -10.93
CA GLY A 215 9.62 0.86 -12.28
C GLY A 215 9.59 2.13 -13.14
N LYS A 216 9.05 3.24 -12.60
CA LYS A 216 9.04 4.53 -13.29
C LYS A 216 10.45 5.11 -13.51
N LYS A 217 11.38 4.89 -12.57
CA LYS A 217 12.74 5.46 -12.62
C LYS A 217 13.73 4.64 -13.45
N LYS A 218 13.63 3.31 -13.43
CA LYS A 218 14.66 2.37 -13.92
C LYS A 218 14.11 1.25 -14.80
N GLY A 219 12.80 1.21 -15.06
CA GLY A 219 12.14 0.09 -15.72
C GLY A 219 11.98 -1.12 -14.81
N THR A 220 11.45 -2.22 -15.36
CA THR A 220 10.97 -3.39 -14.58
C THR A 220 11.67 -4.69 -14.93
N ALA A 221 12.80 -4.59 -15.65
CA ALA A 221 13.59 -5.73 -16.05
C ALA A 221 13.99 -6.63 -14.87
N TRP A 222 14.26 -6.05 -13.69
CA TRP A 222 14.66 -6.82 -12.50
C TRP A 222 13.54 -7.74 -11.98
N VAL A 223 12.27 -7.29 -11.95
CA VAL A 223 11.14 -8.17 -11.59
C VAL A 223 10.82 -9.14 -12.73
N GLN A 224 10.82 -8.66 -13.97
CA GLN A 224 10.56 -9.50 -15.14
C GLN A 224 11.54 -10.66 -15.20
N SER A 225 12.82 -10.41 -14.94
CA SER A 225 13.86 -11.42 -14.90
C SER A 225 13.58 -12.48 -13.84
N ALA A 226 13.19 -12.07 -12.63
CA ALA A 226 12.86 -13.00 -11.57
C ALA A 226 11.66 -13.89 -11.94
N LEU A 227 10.55 -13.27 -12.38
CA LEU A 227 9.34 -14.01 -12.78
C LEU A 227 9.57 -14.93 -13.97
N THR A 228 10.39 -14.51 -14.94
CA THR A 228 10.77 -15.38 -16.07
C THR A 228 11.56 -16.57 -15.57
N MET A 229 12.52 -16.38 -14.66
CA MET A 229 13.29 -17.49 -14.11
C MET A 229 12.44 -18.44 -13.27
N GLU A 230 11.57 -17.92 -12.39
CA GLU A 230 10.57 -18.71 -11.64
C GLU A 230 9.75 -19.59 -12.59
N LYS A 231 9.18 -18.98 -13.64
CA LYS A 231 8.40 -19.68 -14.64
C LYS A 231 9.22 -20.76 -15.37
N MET A 232 10.46 -20.47 -15.72
CA MET A 232 11.33 -21.44 -16.39
C MET A 232 11.75 -22.60 -15.47
N MET A 233 11.87 -22.38 -14.16
CA MET A 233 12.16 -23.46 -13.21
C MET A 233 11.01 -24.47 -13.18
N VAL A 234 9.77 -23.96 -13.15
CA VAL A 234 8.54 -24.76 -13.16
C VAL A 234 8.33 -25.43 -14.52
N GLU A 235 8.42 -24.70 -15.64
CA GLU A 235 8.16 -25.27 -16.98
C GLU A 235 9.20 -26.27 -17.47
N LYS A 236 10.41 -26.28 -16.87
CA LYS A 236 11.52 -27.14 -17.29
C LYS A 236 11.98 -28.10 -16.21
N ASP A 237 11.31 -28.12 -15.06
CA ASP A 237 11.67 -28.97 -13.91
C ASP A 237 13.16 -28.86 -13.54
N LYS A 238 13.67 -27.62 -13.51
CA LYS A 238 15.12 -27.36 -13.39
C LYS A 238 15.46 -26.18 -12.50
N LEU A 239 16.21 -26.48 -11.43
CA LEU A 239 16.58 -25.53 -10.37
C LEU A 239 17.97 -24.90 -10.54
N THR A 240 18.87 -25.57 -11.27
CA THR A 240 20.23 -25.12 -11.51
C THR A 240 20.43 -24.68 -12.95
N PHE A 241 21.28 -23.68 -13.16
CA PHE A 241 21.44 -23.00 -14.44
C PHE A 241 22.92 -22.95 -14.79
N GLU A 242 23.29 -23.55 -15.92
CA GLU A 242 24.69 -23.55 -16.36
C GLU A 242 25.09 -22.17 -16.91
N PRO A 243 26.30 -21.67 -16.57
CA PRO A 243 26.86 -20.47 -17.17
C PRO A 243 26.94 -20.61 -18.70
N ASN A 244 26.70 -19.51 -19.43
CA ASN A 244 26.90 -19.50 -20.88
C ASN A 244 28.42 -19.71 -21.17
N PRO A 245 28.82 -20.77 -21.87
CA PRO A 245 30.23 -21.00 -22.19
C PRO A 245 30.83 -19.90 -23.08
N ASP A 246 29.99 -19.16 -23.80
CA ASP A 246 30.37 -18.03 -24.65
C ASP A 246 30.33 -16.68 -23.91
N TYR A 247 30.23 -16.66 -22.58
CA TYR A 247 30.14 -15.43 -21.80
C TYR A 247 31.43 -14.58 -21.89
N ASP A 248 31.33 -13.38 -22.47
CA ASP A 248 32.40 -12.38 -22.47
C ASP A 248 32.05 -11.25 -21.48
N PRO A 249 32.72 -11.10 -20.33
CA PRO A 249 32.45 -10.03 -19.38
C PRO A 249 32.55 -8.61 -19.98
N LYS A 250 33.26 -8.41 -21.09
CA LYS A 250 33.38 -7.12 -21.79
C LYS A 250 32.12 -6.72 -22.56
N LEU A 251 31.22 -7.66 -22.81
CA LEU A 251 29.95 -7.43 -23.50
C LEU A 251 28.75 -7.39 -22.52
N ALA A 252 29.00 -7.42 -21.21
CA ALA A 252 27.98 -7.25 -20.18
C ALA A 252 27.19 -5.94 -20.43
N ASN A 253 25.85 -6.04 -20.45
CA ASN A 253 24.90 -4.92 -20.66
C ASN A 253 24.80 -4.34 -22.09
N LYS A 254 25.41 -4.96 -23.11
CA LYS A 254 25.15 -4.58 -24.52
C LYS A 254 23.90 -5.30 -25.03
N LEU A 255 22.78 -4.58 -25.07
CA LEU A 255 21.43 -5.10 -25.33
C LEU A 255 21.24 -5.84 -26.68
N ASN A 256 22.19 -5.73 -27.62
CA ASN A 256 22.10 -6.21 -29.00
C ASN A 256 23.02 -7.40 -29.34
N GLN A 257 23.78 -7.96 -28.39
CA GLN A 257 24.68 -9.09 -28.64
C GLN A 257 24.43 -10.26 -27.67
N PRO A 258 24.73 -11.52 -28.06
CA PRO A 258 24.34 -12.76 -27.37
C PRO A 258 25.16 -13.06 -26.10
N ASN A 259 25.49 -12.01 -25.34
CA ASN A 259 26.29 -12.08 -24.15
C ASN A 259 25.44 -12.28 -22.87
N ARG A 260 24.30 -12.93 -23.05
CA ARG A 260 23.28 -13.22 -22.04
C ARG A 260 23.49 -14.66 -21.57
N LEU A 261 23.08 -14.98 -20.35
CA LEU A 261 22.97 -16.37 -19.90
C LEU A 261 22.04 -17.09 -20.90
N LYS A 262 22.57 -17.98 -21.75
CA LYS A 262 21.77 -18.85 -22.61
C LYS A 262 21.14 -19.89 -21.69
N TYR A 263 19.87 -19.72 -21.33
CA TYR A 263 19.15 -20.78 -20.65
C TYR A 263 18.21 -21.49 -21.63
N LEU A 264 18.72 -22.59 -22.22
CA LEU A 264 17.97 -23.53 -23.05
C LEU A 264 17.11 -22.83 -24.12
N GLU A 265 17.78 -22.31 -25.15
CA GLU A 265 17.22 -21.69 -26.37
C GLU A 265 16.42 -20.38 -26.20
N LEU A 266 16.23 -19.90 -24.97
CA LEU A 266 15.47 -18.69 -24.70
C LEU A 266 16.40 -17.51 -24.40
N ASP A 267 16.26 -16.44 -25.19
CA ASP A 267 16.92 -15.15 -24.94
C ASP A 267 16.28 -14.48 -23.72
N ILE A 268 16.87 -14.72 -22.54
CA ILE A 268 16.45 -14.07 -21.31
C ILE A 268 17.15 -12.72 -21.14
N VAL A 269 16.34 -11.66 -21.00
CA VAL A 269 16.76 -10.32 -20.56
C VAL A 269 17.46 -10.36 -19.17
N ALA A 270 17.33 -11.47 -18.45
CA ALA A 270 17.82 -11.73 -17.09
C ALA A 270 19.33 -11.93 -16.94
N GLY A 271 20.08 -12.14 -18.03
CA GLY A 271 21.51 -12.43 -18.01
C GLY A 271 22.42 -11.38 -17.35
N ALA A 272 21.92 -10.18 -17.03
CA ALA A 272 22.67 -9.11 -16.35
C ALA A 272 22.08 -8.68 -14.99
N SER A 273 21.00 -9.31 -14.51
CA SER A 273 20.37 -8.90 -13.25
C SER A 273 21.17 -9.40 -12.05
N ASN A 274 21.69 -8.47 -11.24
CA ASN A 274 22.41 -8.80 -10.00
C ASN A 274 21.57 -9.68 -9.06
N SER A 275 20.25 -9.47 -9.00
CA SER A 275 19.35 -10.27 -8.15
C SER A 275 19.32 -11.74 -8.58
N ILE A 276 19.43 -12.00 -9.88
CA ILE A 276 19.45 -13.36 -10.41
C ILE A 276 20.81 -14.00 -10.15
N GLN A 277 21.88 -13.33 -10.58
CA GLN A 277 23.24 -13.87 -10.50
C GLN A 277 23.77 -14.01 -9.06
N GLN A 278 23.50 -13.02 -8.20
CA GLN A 278 24.09 -12.95 -6.86
C GLN A 278 23.15 -13.43 -5.75
N SER A 279 21.88 -13.74 -6.09
CA SER A 279 20.91 -14.23 -5.10
C SER A 279 20.18 -15.46 -5.59
N MET A 280 19.30 -15.36 -6.59
CA MET A 280 18.45 -16.48 -7.01
C MET A 280 19.26 -17.74 -7.34
N VAL A 281 20.29 -17.63 -8.20
CA VAL A 281 21.11 -18.79 -8.61
C VAL A 281 21.85 -19.42 -7.41
N PRO A 282 22.56 -18.67 -6.55
CA PRO A 282 23.15 -19.25 -5.34
C PRO A 282 22.14 -19.89 -4.38
N LEU A 283 20.94 -19.31 -4.23
CA LEU A 283 19.91 -19.86 -3.36
C LEU A 283 19.34 -21.15 -3.93
N THR A 284 19.05 -21.21 -5.23
CA THR A 284 18.55 -22.44 -5.86
C THR A 284 19.61 -23.53 -5.93
N ALA A 285 20.90 -23.19 -6.06
CA ALA A 285 21.99 -24.17 -5.94
C ALA A 285 22.02 -24.83 -4.55
N LYS A 286 21.91 -24.04 -3.47
CA LYS A 286 21.81 -24.60 -2.10
C LYS A 286 20.60 -25.51 -1.91
N ILE A 287 19.44 -25.09 -2.46
CA ILE A 287 18.23 -25.91 -2.43
C ILE A 287 18.44 -27.21 -3.20
N TYR A 288 19.03 -27.14 -4.39
CA TYR A 288 19.37 -28.31 -5.20
C TYR A 288 20.31 -29.26 -4.47
N ASP A 289 21.35 -28.75 -3.80
CA ASP A 289 22.23 -29.58 -2.99
C ASP A 289 21.46 -30.28 -1.86
N ARG A 290 20.57 -29.58 -1.15
CA ARG A 290 19.71 -30.18 -0.10
C ARG A 290 18.77 -31.26 -0.65
N ILE A 291 18.18 -31.05 -1.83
CA ILE A 291 17.35 -32.06 -2.49
C ILE A 291 18.15 -33.35 -2.70
N ASN A 292 19.41 -33.23 -3.14
CA ASN A 292 20.29 -34.38 -3.36
C ASN A 292 20.93 -34.94 -2.08
N ASP A 293 20.90 -34.21 -0.97
CA ASP A 293 21.43 -34.59 0.35
C ASP A 293 20.32 -35.01 1.33
N GLY A 294 19.34 -35.78 0.85
CA GLY A 294 18.29 -36.38 1.68
C GLY A 294 16.97 -35.60 1.76
N GLY A 295 16.84 -34.48 1.04
CA GLY A 295 15.58 -33.79 0.84
C GLY A 295 15.12 -32.95 2.04
N THR A 296 13.83 -32.99 2.34
CA THR A 296 13.20 -32.17 3.39
C THR A 296 12.11 -32.95 4.11
N THR A 297 11.89 -32.67 5.39
CA THR A 297 10.68 -33.11 6.12
C THR A 297 9.57 -32.07 6.05
N LEU A 298 9.84 -30.90 5.48
CA LEU A 298 8.87 -29.81 5.40
C LEU A 298 7.97 -30.00 4.19
N ARG A 299 6.66 -29.82 4.39
CA ARG A 299 5.66 -29.83 3.32
C ARG A 299 4.89 -28.52 3.35
N MET A 300 4.74 -27.89 2.19
CA MET A 300 3.92 -26.70 2.03
C MET A 300 2.51 -27.10 1.62
N TYR A 301 1.53 -26.38 2.14
CA TYR A 301 0.15 -26.37 1.69
C TYR A 301 -0.24 -24.91 1.45
N GLN A 302 -0.58 -24.56 0.22
CA GLN A 302 -1.05 -23.24 -0.17
C GLN A 302 -2.41 -23.35 -0.84
N ASN A 303 -3.31 -22.42 -0.53
CA ASN A 303 -4.44 -22.12 -1.40
C ASN A 303 -4.41 -20.64 -1.75
N ALA A 304 -4.77 -20.31 -2.98
CA ALA A 304 -5.04 -18.94 -3.37
C ALA A 304 -6.33 -18.83 -4.16
N GLU A 305 -7.14 -17.84 -3.84
CA GLU A 305 -8.46 -17.68 -4.46
C GLU A 305 -8.86 -16.22 -4.64
N LYS A 306 -9.60 -15.99 -5.73
CA LYS A 306 -10.19 -14.68 -6.00
C LYS A 306 -11.32 -14.43 -5.03
N MET A 307 -11.24 -13.35 -4.27
CA MET A 307 -12.32 -12.95 -3.38
C MET A 307 -13.51 -12.44 -4.18
N LEU A 308 -14.65 -13.12 -4.07
CA LEU A 308 -15.87 -12.79 -4.82
C LEU A 308 -16.82 -11.94 -3.97
N ASP A 309 -17.54 -11.03 -4.63
CA ASP A 309 -18.68 -10.33 -4.02
C ASP A 309 -19.91 -11.25 -3.94
N SER A 310 -20.98 -10.77 -3.31
CA SER A 310 -22.24 -11.52 -3.17
C SER A 310 -22.92 -11.90 -4.49
N LYS A 311 -22.43 -11.41 -5.64
CA LYS A 311 -22.90 -11.76 -6.98
C LYS A 311 -21.90 -12.65 -7.73
N GLY A 312 -20.91 -13.22 -7.05
CA GLY A 312 -19.89 -14.08 -7.63
C GLY A 312 -18.85 -13.33 -8.48
N ARG A 313 -18.74 -12.00 -8.36
CA ARG A 313 -17.79 -11.22 -9.15
C ARG A 313 -16.52 -10.96 -8.35
N TRP A 314 -15.36 -11.09 -8.98
CA TRP A 314 -14.10 -10.77 -8.33
C TRP A 314 -14.07 -9.32 -7.83
N THR A 315 -13.70 -9.16 -6.56
CA THR A 315 -13.57 -7.86 -5.89
C THR A 315 -12.32 -7.08 -6.32
N GLY A 316 -11.36 -7.78 -6.93
CA GLY A 316 -10.02 -7.29 -7.22
C GLY A 316 -9.01 -7.57 -6.11
N LEU A 317 -9.33 -8.46 -5.17
CA LEU A 317 -8.42 -9.02 -4.18
C LEU A 317 -8.32 -10.54 -4.35
N THR A 318 -7.11 -11.06 -4.25
CA THR A 318 -6.83 -12.50 -4.25
C THR A 318 -6.21 -12.83 -2.91
N SER A 319 -6.87 -13.67 -2.12
CA SER A 319 -6.31 -14.14 -0.85
C SER A 319 -5.38 -15.31 -1.11
N VAL A 320 -4.30 -15.41 -0.35
CA VAL A 320 -3.37 -16.53 -0.37
C VAL A 320 -3.03 -16.92 1.06
N LEU A 321 -3.18 -18.21 1.39
CA LEU A 321 -2.74 -18.80 2.66
C LEU A 321 -1.70 -19.86 2.36
N ARG A 322 -0.62 -19.89 3.15
CA ARG A 322 0.39 -20.95 3.18
C ARG A 322 0.58 -21.45 4.59
N PHE A 323 0.60 -22.77 4.74
CA PHE A 323 1.15 -23.45 5.89
C PHE A 323 2.38 -24.26 5.47
N VAL A 324 3.43 -24.19 6.26
CA VAL A 324 4.56 -25.12 6.19
C VAL A 324 4.49 -26.02 7.41
N VAL A 325 4.37 -27.33 7.18
CA VAL A 325 4.31 -28.33 8.23
C VAL A 325 5.56 -29.18 8.20
N ASP A 326 6.16 -29.43 9.35
CA ASP A 326 7.20 -30.45 9.48
C ASP A 326 6.52 -31.80 9.68
N THR A 327 6.65 -32.67 8.68
CA THR A 327 5.99 -33.99 8.67
C THR A 327 6.48 -34.92 9.78
N GLY A 328 7.69 -34.69 10.33
CA GLY A 328 8.24 -35.48 11.43
C GLY A 328 7.60 -35.13 12.77
N SER A 329 7.51 -33.84 13.09
CA SER A 329 6.91 -33.34 14.33
C SER A 329 5.39 -33.15 14.25
N GLN A 330 4.83 -33.09 13.04
CA GLN A 330 3.45 -32.74 12.72
C GLN A 330 3.05 -31.32 13.17
N GLU A 331 4.04 -30.45 13.38
CA GLU A 331 3.87 -29.06 13.77
C GLU A 331 3.88 -28.15 12.54
N ILE A 332 3.04 -27.12 12.57
CA ILE A 332 3.10 -26.03 11.59
C ILE A 332 4.23 -25.09 12.01
N VAL A 333 5.25 -24.98 11.17
CA VAL A 333 6.49 -24.22 11.46
C VAL A 333 6.53 -22.84 10.81
N ASP A 334 5.64 -22.59 9.86
CA ASP A 334 5.44 -21.27 9.26
C ASP A 334 4.02 -21.08 8.72
N VAL A 335 3.52 -19.85 8.85
CA VAL A 335 2.22 -19.40 8.34
C VAL A 335 2.42 -18.10 7.59
N TYR A 336 1.92 -18.03 6.36
CA TYR A 336 1.87 -16.80 5.59
C TYR A 336 0.46 -16.59 5.03
N TYR A 337 -0.14 -15.44 5.35
CA TYR A 337 -1.41 -15.03 4.78
C TYR A 337 -1.31 -13.62 4.22
N ASP A 338 -1.87 -13.43 3.04
CA ASP A 338 -1.91 -12.13 2.38
C ASP A 338 -3.17 -11.96 1.53
N GLU A 339 -3.51 -10.71 1.24
CA GLU A 339 -4.52 -10.35 0.24
C GLU A 339 -3.88 -9.43 -0.79
N ILE A 340 -3.83 -9.91 -2.02
CA ILE A 340 -3.08 -9.31 -3.12
C ILE A 340 -4.06 -8.54 -4.01
N PHE A 341 -3.78 -7.25 -4.23
CA PHE A 341 -4.59 -6.41 -5.10
C PHE A 341 -4.38 -6.79 -6.56
N ALA A 342 -5.43 -6.64 -7.37
CA ALA A 342 -5.42 -6.95 -8.79
C ALA A 342 -4.33 -6.20 -9.56
N ASP A 343 -3.96 -6.75 -10.73
CA ASP A 343 -2.91 -6.18 -11.55
C ASP A 343 -3.32 -4.86 -12.23
N SER A 344 -4.61 -4.65 -12.42
CA SER A 344 -5.18 -3.41 -12.96
C SER A 344 -6.12 -2.74 -11.97
N LYS A 345 -6.07 -1.39 -11.95
CA LYS A 345 -7.04 -0.56 -11.24
C LYS A 345 -8.48 -0.82 -11.68
N SER A 346 -8.71 -1.21 -12.94
CA SER A 346 -10.06 -1.46 -13.48
C SER A 346 -10.70 -2.71 -12.90
N GLU A 347 -9.89 -3.66 -12.42
CA GLU A 347 -10.35 -4.93 -11.84
C GLU A 347 -10.69 -4.80 -10.35
N ILE A 348 -10.23 -3.73 -9.69
CA ILE A 348 -10.53 -3.44 -8.29
C ILE A 348 -11.87 -2.71 -8.20
N ARG A 349 -12.84 -3.35 -7.55
CA ARG A 349 -14.22 -2.83 -7.44
C ARG A 349 -14.32 -1.66 -6.48
N ASP A 350 -13.64 -1.75 -5.34
CA ASP A 350 -13.59 -0.66 -4.37
C ASP A 350 -12.63 0.42 -4.87
N ALA A 351 -13.19 1.57 -5.23
CA ALA A 351 -12.42 2.68 -5.75
C ALA A 351 -11.41 3.25 -4.75
N SER A 352 -11.61 3.09 -3.43
CA SER A 352 -10.63 3.48 -2.41
C SER A 352 -9.40 2.57 -2.38
N LEU A 353 -9.53 1.34 -2.87
CA LEU A 353 -8.47 0.34 -2.93
C LEU A 353 -7.70 0.36 -4.25
N LYS A 354 -8.22 1.02 -5.30
CA LYS A 354 -7.58 1.08 -6.62
C LYS A 354 -6.14 1.58 -6.61
N LYS A 355 -5.80 2.48 -5.68
CA LYS A 355 -4.43 3.00 -5.53
C LYS A 355 -3.40 1.95 -5.10
N TYR A 356 -3.85 0.81 -4.56
CA TYR A 356 -3.00 -0.29 -4.13
C TYR A 356 -2.84 -1.40 -5.18
N TYR A 357 -3.34 -1.20 -6.41
CA TYR A 357 -3.14 -2.16 -7.50
C TYR A 357 -1.67 -2.61 -7.59
N ARG A 358 -1.45 -3.89 -7.90
CA ARG A 358 -0.11 -4.51 -7.97
C ARG A 358 0.74 -4.37 -6.71
N GLN A 359 0.08 -4.33 -5.57
CA GLN A 359 0.69 -4.46 -4.25
C GLN A 359 -0.08 -5.53 -3.48
N SER A 360 0.37 -5.86 -2.28
CA SER A 360 -0.40 -6.67 -1.34
C SER A 360 -0.68 -5.90 -0.06
N LYS A 361 -1.68 -6.34 0.70
CA LYS A 361 -1.96 -5.72 2.01
C LYS A 361 -0.80 -5.90 2.99
N TYR A 362 -0.11 -7.04 2.94
CA TYR A 362 1.02 -7.34 3.80
C TYR A 362 2.27 -6.53 3.44
N ASP A 363 2.61 -6.42 2.15
CA ASP A 363 3.88 -5.78 1.71
C ASP A 363 3.75 -4.27 1.41
N SER A 364 2.53 -3.75 1.21
CA SER A 364 2.33 -2.32 0.93
C SER A 364 2.59 -1.48 2.17
N ILE A 365 3.44 -0.47 2.02
CA ILE A 365 3.82 0.42 3.12
C ILE A 365 2.70 1.44 3.42
N ASN A 366 1.91 1.81 2.41
CA ASN A 366 0.83 2.79 2.54
C ASN A 366 -0.55 2.13 2.66
N TYR A 367 -0.65 0.80 2.65
CA TYR A 367 -1.91 0.15 2.95
C TYR A 367 -2.32 0.42 4.39
N ILE A 368 -3.58 0.81 4.56
CA ILE A 368 -4.16 1.11 5.86
C ILE A 368 -5.32 0.15 6.04
N GLU A 369 -5.12 -0.80 6.95
CA GLU A 369 -6.13 -1.77 7.35
C GLU A 369 -7.24 -1.07 8.16
N PRO A 370 -8.53 -1.23 7.76
CA PRO A 370 -9.66 -0.63 8.46
C PRO A 370 -9.76 -0.96 9.95
N ALA A 371 -9.22 -2.08 10.42
CA ALA A 371 -9.16 -2.41 11.84
C ALA A 371 -8.25 -1.48 12.68
N ARG A 372 -7.48 -0.59 12.04
CA ARG A 372 -6.50 0.33 12.67
C ARG A 372 -5.33 -0.37 13.37
N ILE A 373 -4.99 -1.57 12.90
CA ILE A 373 -3.74 -2.26 13.18
C ILE A 373 -3.11 -2.66 11.84
N GLY A 374 -1.78 -2.68 11.74
CA GLY A 374 -1.10 -3.08 10.51
C GLY A 374 -1.52 -4.50 10.08
N PHE A 375 -1.85 -4.68 8.79
CA PHE A 375 -2.23 -5.99 8.26
C PHE A 375 -1.09 -7.00 8.43
N ASN A 376 0.15 -6.59 8.16
CA ASN A 376 1.33 -7.41 8.41
C ASN A 376 1.45 -7.80 9.89
N VAL A 377 1.17 -6.87 10.82
CA VAL A 377 1.23 -7.14 12.26
C VAL A 377 0.21 -8.21 12.67
N MET A 378 -0.98 -8.21 12.09
CA MET A 378 -1.99 -9.25 12.36
C MET A 378 -1.47 -10.63 11.99
N PHE A 379 -0.92 -10.78 10.78
CA PHE A 379 -0.52 -12.09 10.26
C PHE A 379 0.89 -12.52 10.70
N ASP A 380 1.76 -11.58 11.09
CA ASP A 380 2.97 -11.88 11.87
C ASP A 380 2.60 -12.42 13.25
N GLY A 381 1.58 -11.84 13.88
CA GLY A 381 1.00 -12.33 15.13
C GLY A 381 0.44 -13.74 14.99
N LEU A 382 -0.29 -14.01 13.91
CA LEU A 382 -0.77 -15.37 13.59
C LEU A 382 0.40 -16.36 13.44
N ASN A 383 1.42 -16.02 12.65
CA ASN A 383 2.57 -16.89 12.45
C ASN A 383 3.25 -17.21 13.80
N ALA A 384 3.47 -16.19 14.63
CA ALA A 384 4.05 -16.38 15.95
C ALA A 384 3.15 -17.22 16.87
N HIS A 385 1.84 -16.98 16.89
CA HIS A 385 0.87 -17.74 17.67
C HIS A 385 0.92 -19.24 17.34
N VAL A 386 0.84 -19.58 16.05
CA VAL A 386 0.83 -20.98 15.58
C VAL A 386 2.17 -21.67 15.88
N LYS A 387 3.30 -21.00 15.62
CA LYS A 387 4.64 -21.53 15.93
C LYS A 387 4.89 -21.77 17.42
N ASN A 388 4.16 -21.05 18.28
CA ASN A 388 4.18 -21.25 19.73
C ASN A 388 3.14 -22.27 20.22
N GLY A 389 2.54 -23.03 19.30
CA GLY A 389 1.60 -24.11 19.60
C GLY A 389 0.13 -23.69 19.69
N GLY A 390 -0.17 -22.45 19.32
CA GLY A 390 -1.54 -21.95 19.22
C GLY A 390 -2.37 -22.64 18.13
N SER A 391 -3.69 -22.50 18.21
CA SER A 391 -4.59 -23.09 17.22
C SER A 391 -4.59 -22.28 15.92
N ILE A 392 -4.77 -22.95 14.79
CA ILE A 392 -5.01 -22.24 13.53
C ILE A 392 -6.45 -21.72 13.42
N PHE A 393 -7.34 -22.13 14.35
CA PHE A 393 -8.76 -21.76 14.37
C PHE A 393 -9.13 -20.84 15.54
N ASP A 394 -8.58 -21.09 16.74
CA ASP A 394 -8.76 -20.20 17.89
C ASP A 394 -7.80 -19.02 17.80
N ILE A 395 -8.30 -17.94 17.20
CA ILE A 395 -7.56 -16.69 16.99
C ILE A 395 -7.93 -15.61 18.01
N ASN A 396 -8.66 -15.93 19.07
CA ASN A 396 -9.25 -14.90 19.94
C ASN A 396 -8.22 -14.07 20.73
N ASP A 397 -6.99 -14.54 20.86
CA ASP A 397 -5.85 -13.83 21.45
C ASP A 397 -5.13 -12.91 20.45
N LEU A 398 -5.44 -13.00 19.15
CA LEU A 398 -4.87 -12.17 18.09
C LEU A 398 -5.61 -10.83 17.97
N PRO A 399 -4.94 -9.78 17.47
CA PRO A 399 -5.55 -8.46 17.35
C PRO A 399 -6.64 -8.41 16.26
N ALA A 400 -7.59 -7.49 16.44
CA ALA A 400 -8.67 -7.24 15.49
C ALA A 400 -9.57 -8.46 15.22
N THR A 401 -9.82 -9.28 16.25
CA THR A 401 -10.67 -10.47 16.18
C THR A 401 -12.04 -10.27 16.84
N GLY A 402 -12.18 -9.31 17.78
CA GLY A 402 -13.46 -8.96 18.41
C GLY A 402 -14.23 -7.81 17.74
N ASP A 403 -15.55 -7.77 17.95
CA ASP A 403 -16.49 -6.84 17.27
C ASP A 403 -16.36 -5.37 17.70
N SER A 404 -15.71 -5.05 18.82
CA SER A 404 -15.48 -3.66 19.22
C SER A 404 -14.23 -3.53 20.11
N GLY A 405 -13.25 -2.78 19.61
CA GLY A 405 -12.08 -2.39 20.39
C GLY A 405 -12.14 -0.90 20.68
N SER A 406 -12.00 -0.50 21.95
CA SER A 406 -11.53 0.85 22.24
C SER A 406 -10.07 0.91 21.84
N TYR A 407 -9.71 1.73 20.85
CA TYR A 407 -8.31 1.83 20.39
C TYR A 407 -7.34 2.10 21.55
N ALA A 408 -7.77 2.89 22.54
CA ALA A 408 -6.97 3.20 23.73
C ALA A 408 -6.67 1.97 24.61
N GLN A 409 -7.53 0.94 24.57
CA GLN A 409 -7.39 -0.27 25.39
C GLN A 409 -6.75 -1.41 24.61
N THR A 410 -7.12 -1.59 23.34
CA THR A 410 -6.78 -2.79 22.56
C THR A 410 -5.83 -2.53 21.40
N GLY A 411 -5.59 -1.26 21.04
CA GLY A 411 -4.76 -0.90 19.89
C GLY A 411 -5.42 -1.12 18.52
N PHE A 412 -6.70 -1.50 18.48
CA PHE A 412 -7.50 -1.64 17.26
C PHE A 412 -8.94 -1.19 17.49
N THR A 413 -9.70 -0.94 16.43
CA THR A 413 -11.08 -0.38 16.56
C THR A 413 -12.19 -1.36 16.27
N LYS A 414 -11.93 -2.41 15.49
CA LYS A 414 -12.95 -3.38 15.05
C LYS A 414 -12.31 -4.68 14.57
N ARG A 415 -13.14 -5.71 14.39
CA ARG A 415 -12.76 -6.95 13.69
C ARG A 415 -12.33 -6.66 12.25
N SER A 416 -11.32 -7.37 11.77
CA SER A 416 -10.95 -7.37 10.35
C SER A 416 -11.61 -8.55 9.62
N ASP A 417 -12.30 -8.28 8.51
CA ASP A 417 -12.92 -9.29 7.65
C ASP A 417 -11.89 -10.29 7.06
N SER A 418 -10.60 -9.95 7.10
CA SER A 418 -9.52 -10.84 6.65
C SER A 418 -9.36 -12.08 7.53
N TRP A 419 -9.80 -12.03 8.79
CA TRP A 419 -9.82 -13.22 9.65
C TRP A 419 -10.83 -14.26 9.20
N ASP A 420 -12.00 -13.86 8.73
CA ASP A 420 -13.02 -14.80 8.24
C ASP A 420 -12.50 -15.56 7.02
N ARG A 421 -11.86 -14.84 6.09
CA ARG A 421 -11.24 -15.42 4.89
C ARG A 421 -10.05 -16.31 5.22
N TYR A 422 -9.26 -15.92 6.21
CA TYR A 422 -8.20 -16.77 6.74
C TYR A 422 -8.77 -18.09 7.27
N LEU A 423 -9.81 -18.04 8.11
CA LEU A 423 -10.42 -19.24 8.71
C LEU A 423 -11.03 -20.17 7.65
N GLU A 424 -11.69 -19.62 6.62
CA GLU A 424 -12.21 -20.40 5.48
C GLU A 424 -11.08 -21.17 4.76
N GLN A 425 -9.98 -20.49 4.45
CA GLN A 425 -8.83 -21.14 3.82
C GLN A 425 -8.09 -22.09 4.77
N ALA A 426 -8.00 -21.76 6.05
CA ALA A 426 -7.36 -22.60 7.06
C ALA A 426 -8.10 -23.93 7.18
N GLN A 427 -9.43 -23.91 7.14
CA GLN A 427 -10.26 -25.12 7.13
C GLN A 427 -9.97 -26.00 5.90
N LEU A 428 -9.84 -25.38 4.73
CA LEU A 428 -9.52 -26.08 3.48
C LEU A 428 -8.15 -26.76 3.56
N LEU A 429 -7.11 -26.01 3.93
CA LEU A 429 -5.74 -26.54 3.99
C LEU A 429 -5.57 -27.55 5.12
N TYR A 430 -6.22 -27.34 6.26
CA TYR A 430 -6.21 -28.30 7.36
C TYR A 430 -6.82 -29.64 6.95
N LYS A 431 -7.90 -29.65 6.17
CA LYS A 431 -8.48 -30.89 5.64
C LYS A 431 -7.46 -31.65 4.78
N GLU A 432 -6.71 -30.96 3.92
CA GLU A 432 -5.65 -31.57 3.10
C GLU A 432 -4.51 -32.13 3.96
N MET A 433 -3.99 -31.34 4.91
CA MET A 433 -2.94 -31.79 5.83
C MET A 433 -3.37 -33.00 6.68
N ARG A 434 -4.65 -33.05 7.09
CA ARG A 434 -5.22 -34.18 7.84
C ARG A 434 -5.40 -35.41 6.96
N ALA A 435 -5.79 -35.25 5.70
CA ALA A 435 -5.88 -36.35 4.74
C ALA A 435 -4.50 -36.98 4.49
N ASP A 436 -3.46 -36.14 4.41
CA ASP A 436 -2.08 -36.57 4.22
C ASP A 436 -1.42 -37.06 5.54
N LYS A 437 -2.11 -36.93 6.68
CA LYS A 437 -1.66 -37.33 8.03
C LYS A 437 -0.37 -36.65 8.48
N VAL A 438 -0.17 -35.40 8.07
CA VAL A 438 1.05 -34.64 8.36
C VAL A 438 0.90 -33.61 9.47
N VAL A 439 -0.32 -33.34 9.94
CA VAL A 439 -0.58 -32.35 10.98
C VAL A 439 -1.33 -32.95 12.16
N ARG A 440 -1.02 -32.48 13.37
CA ARG A 440 -1.76 -32.81 14.59
C ARG A 440 -3.17 -32.21 14.59
N SER A 441 -3.96 -32.57 15.59
CA SER A 441 -5.28 -31.95 15.77
C SER A 441 -5.16 -30.52 16.27
N HIS A 442 -5.78 -29.59 15.53
CA HIS A 442 -6.11 -28.24 15.98
C HIS A 442 -7.62 -28.17 16.21
N ASN A 443 -8.01 -27.50 17.30
CA ASN A 443 -9.42 -27.29 17.70
C ASN A 443 -9.82 -25.83 17.53
#